data_AF-A0A524PGV2-F1
#
_entry.id   AF-A0A524PGV2-F1
#
_cell.length_a   1.000
_cell.length_b   1.000
_cell.length_c   1.000
_cell.angle_alpha   90.00
_cell.angle_beta   90.00
_cell.angle_gamma   90.00
#
_symmetry.space_group_name_H-M   'P 1'
#
loop_
_entity.id
_entity.type
_entity.pdbx_description
1 polymer ?
#
loop_
_entity_poly.entity_id
_entity_poly.type
_entity_poly.pdbx_seq_one_letter_code
_entity_poly.pdbx_strand_id
1 'polypeptide(L)'
;STLSNDAFPSREFDFMLSNPPYGKSWKGDLERLGGKEGIKDPRFLIEHDGNPEFSLITRSSDGQMLFLANMLSKMKHGSKLGSRVAEVHNGSSLFTGDAGQGESNIRRWIIENDWLDAIVALPLNMFYNTGIATYIWVISNRKPAHRKGKVQLIDATQWFKPLRKNLGKKNCELSEEDIARICDTFLKFEETEQSKIFQNSAFGYQKVTVERPLRLKGIDTSRSYIPKEIKALKETVGRDETAPPVIKKIHKRGTAPCPLRGLFEVPINGKPAVVEYEPDTDLRDTEQVPLLEDGGIETFLRREVLPHVPDAWYDPDSIKVGYEVSFTRYFYKPQPLRTLEEIRADILALEKETKVLITEIISEK
;
A
#
# COMPACT_ATOMS: atom_id res chain seq x y z
N SER A 1 25.19 6.51 9.04
CA SER A 1 24.73 5.20 9.54
C SER A 1 25.29 4.13 8.61
N THR A 2 24.90 2.86 8.74
CA THR A 2 25.25 1.78 7.79
C THR A 2 24.80 2.10 6.35
N LEU A 3 23.79 2.96 6.18
CA LEU A 3 23.34 3.38 4.86
C LEU A 3 24.45 4.12 4.09
N SER A 4 25.07 5.15 4.68
CA SER A 4 26.13 5.91 4.00
C SER A 4 27.54 5.40 4.27
N ASN A 5 27.72 4.48 5.22
CA ASN A 5 29.02 3.95 5.61
C ASN A 5 28.90 2.45 5.87
N ASP A 6 28.94 1.67 4.79
CA ASP A 6 28.91 0.22 4.85
C ASP A 6 30.24 -0.31 5.37
N ALA A 7 30.23 -0.88 6.58
CA ALA A 7 31.43 -1.47 7.19
C ALA A 7 31.83 -2.80 6.54
N PHE A 8 30.94 -3.43 5.76
CA PHE A 8 31.14 -4.77 5.20
C PHE A 8 30.76 -4.83 3.72
N PRO A 9 31.36 -4.01 2.83
CA PRO A 9 30.93 -3.87 1.44
C PRO A 9 30.97 -5.19 0.65
N SER A 10 31.96 -6.04 0.90
CA SER A 10 32.18 -7.31 0.19
C SER A 10 31.72 -8.56 0.94
N ARG A 11 31.11 -8.44 2.12
CA ARG A 11 30.68 -9.61 2.90
C ARG A 11 29.25 -10.00 2.60
N GLU A 12 29.01 -11.30 2.62
CA GLU A 12 27.68 -11.91 2.58
C GLU A 12 27.46 -12.75 3.84
N PHE A 13 26.21 -12.92 4.27
CA PHE A 13 25.88 -13.57 5.54
C PHE A 13 24.79 -14.62 5.38
N ASP A 14 24.89 -15.74 6.10
CA ASP A 14 23.86 -16.80 6.09
C ASP A 14 22.61 -16.38 6.89
N PHE A 15 22.81 -15.65 7.99
CA PHE A 15 21.74 -15.18 8.88
C PHE A 15 21.96 -13.72 9.21
N MET A 16 20.91 -12.92 9.10
CA MET A 16 20.94 -11.50 9.46
C MET A 16 19.68 -11.14 10.23
N LEU A 17 19.87 -10.48 11.37
CA LEU A 17 18.79 -10.05 12.27
C LEU A 17 18.94 -8.57 12.55
N SER A 18 17.85 -7.81 12.48
CA SER A 18 17.88 -6.36 12.65
C SER A 18 16.60 -5.82 13.28
N ASN A 19 16.75 -4.71 14.01
CA ASN A 19 15.65 -3.87 14.48
C ASN A 19 16.05 -2.40 14.20
N PRO A 20 15.85 -1.92 12.96
CA PRO A 20 16.28 -0.60 12.53
C PRO A 20 15.41 0.49 13.17
N PRO A 21 15.89 1.75 13.22
CA PRO A 21 15.09 2.85 13.71
C PRO A 21 13.86 3.09 12.82
N TYR A 22 12.67 3.14 13.42
CA TYR A 22 11.41 3.35 12.70
C TYR A 22 11.19 4.82 12.36
N GLY A 23 10.80 5.12 11.11
CA GLY A 23 10.39 6.47 10.69
C GLY A 23 11.48 7.54 10.87
N LYS A 24 12.76 7.14 10.93
CA LYS A 24 13.86 8.07 11.13
C LYS A 24 14.29 8.66 9.79
N SER A 25 14.41 9.97 9.77
CA SER A 25 15.01 10.70 8.65
C SER A 25 16.44 10.21 8.37
N TRP A 26 16.73 9.96 7.11
CA TRP A 26 18.04 9.57 6.60
C TRP A 26 18.65 10.64 5.69
N LYS A 27 18.16 11.89 5.73
CA LYS A 27 18.68 13.03 4.94
C LYS A 27 20.21 13.16 4.99
N GLY A 28 20.81 13.00 6.17
CA GLY A 28 22.27 13.09 6.31
C GLY A 28 23.02 11.89 5.72
N ASP A 29 22.37 10.73 5.56
CA ASP A 29 22.91 9.59 4.79
C ASP A 29 22.73 9.83 3.28
N LEU A 30 21.56 10.36 2.86
CA LEU A 30 21.27 10.74 1.48
C LEU A 30 22.29 11.72 0.90
N GLU A 31 22.62 12.80 1.63
CA GLU A 31 23.64 13.77 1.19
C GLU A 31 25.01 13.13 1.00
N ARG A 32 25.39 12.18 1.86
CA ARG A 32 26.67 11.47 1.76
C ARG A 32 26.71 10.42 0.65
N LEU A 33 25.56 9.89 0.23
CA LEU A 33 25.44 8.88 -0.82
C LEU A 33 25.32 9.47 -2.24
N GLY A 34 25.15 10.78 -2.36
CA GLY A 34 25.08 11.46 -3.65
C GLY A 34 24.29 12.77 -3.63
N GLY A 35 23.42 12.98 -2.64
CA GLY A 35 22.66 14.22 -2.50
C GLY A 35 21.93 14.60 -3.79
N LYS A 36 22.19 15.81 -4.30
CA LYS A 36 21.59 16.33 -5.55
C LYS A 36 22.10 15.64 -6.82
N GLU A 37 23.28 15.05 -6.80
CA GLU A 37 23.87 14.34 -7.95
C GLU A 37 23.23 12.96 -8.19
N GLY A 38 22.39 12.51 -7.25
CA GLY A 38 21.73 11.22 -7.27
C GLY A 38 22.59 10.10 -6.68
N ILE A 39 21.92 9.10 -6.10
CA ILE A 39 22.57 7.90 -5.55
C ILE A 39 22.86 6.93 -6.67
N LYS A 40 24.11 6.44 -6.74
CA LYS A 40 24.57 5.39 -7.67
C LYS A 40 24.97 4.09 -6.96
N ASP A 41 24.65 3.98 -5.67
CA ASP A 41 24.99 2.83 -4.85
C ASP A 41 24.18 1.60 -5.32
N PRO A 42 24.85 0.48 -5.69
CA PRO A 42 24.18 -0.70 -6.22
C PRO A 42 23.30 -1.42 -5.19
N ARG A 43 23.35 -1.04 -3.91
CA ARG A 43 22.41 -1.51 -2.89
C ARG A 43 21.01 -0.89 -3.03
N PHE A 44 20.91 0.28 -3.69
CA PHE A 44 19.69 1.08 -3.76
C PHE A 44 19.25 1.41 -5.19
N LEU A 45 20.14 1.30 -6.17
CA LEU A 45 19.82 1.35 -7.59
C LEU A 45 20.19 0.00 -8.20
N ILE A 46 19.17 -0.80 -8.51
CA ILE A 46 19.33 -2.21 -8.90
C ILE A 46 18.78 -2.46 -10.30
N GLU A 47 19.13 -3.61 -10.87
CA GLU A 47 18.40 -4.16 -12.00
C GLU A 47 17.23 -5.01 -11.50
N HIS A 48 16.03 -4.74 -12.00
CA HIS A 48 14.83 -5.52 -11.68
C HIS A 48 13.79 -5.41 -12.80
N ASP A 49 13.18 -6.53 -13.19
CA ASP A 49 12.13 -6.59 -14.22
C ASP A 49 12.52 -5.90 -15.55
N GLY A 50 13.77 -6.09 -15.99
CA GLY A 50 14.31 -5.48 -17.21
C GLY A 50 14.60 -3.98 -17.10
N ASN A 51 14.36 -3.35 -15.94
CA ASN A 51 14.77 -1.98 -15.65
C ASN A 51 16.15 -1.98 -14.97
N PRO A 52 17.22 -1.48 -15.64
CA PRO A 52 18.57 -1.42 -15.06
C PRO A 52 18.76 -0.32 -14.01
N GLU A 53 17.82 0.62 -13.90
CA GLU A 53 17.84 1.75 -12.96
C GLU A 53 16.65 1.69 -12.00
N PHE A 54 16.27 0.50 -11.56
CA PHE A 54 15.17 0.30 -10.63
C PHE A 54 15.55 0.85 -9.24
N SER A 55 14.94 1.98 -8.88
CA SER A 55 15.28 2.72 -7.67
C SER A 55 14.52 2.21 -6.45
N LEU A 56 15.26 1.82 -5.42
CA LEU A 56 14.77 1.46 -4.08
C LEU A 56 14.77 2.66 -3.11
N ILE A 57 15.13 3.85 -3.60
CA ILE A 57 15.35 5.03 -2.76
C ILE A 57 14.03 5.50 -2.15
N THR A 58 13.92 5.39 -0.82
CA THR A 58 12.73 5.79 -0.06
C THR A 58 12.68 7.31 0.16
N ARG A 59 11.57 7.82 0.69
CA ARG A 59 11.52 9.24 1.08
C ARG A 59 12.53 9.52 2.18
N SER A 60 13.17 10.70 2.10
CA SER A 60 14.24 11.08 3.04
C SER A 60 13.81 11.12 4.52
N SER A 61 12.51 11.18 4.80
CA SER A 61 11.93 11.16 6.14
C SER A 61 11.90 9.77 6.78
N ASP A 62 11.98 8.68 6.00
CA ASP A 62 11.93 7.31 6.51
C ASP A 62 12.90 6.40 5.75
N GLY A 63 14.01 6.04 6.41
CA GLY A 63 15.04 5.15 5.84
C GLY A 63 14.90 3.69 6.23
N GLN A 64 13.81 3.28 6.91
CA GLN A 64 13.70 1.95 7.51
C GLN A 64 13.87 0.81 6.48
N MET A 65 13.20 0.90 5.33
CA MET A 65 13.31 -0.14 4.29
C MET A 65 14.67 -0.13 3.56
N LEU A 66 15.46 0.94 3.67
CA LEU A 66 16.82 0.95 3.12
C LEU A 66 17.78 0.11 3.96
N PHE A 67 17.53 -0.03 5.27
CA PHE A 67 18.27 -0.99 6.09
C PHE A 67 17.97 -2.43 5.62
N LEU A 68 16.70 -2.71 5.30
CA LEU A 68 16.32 -3.99 4.70
C LEU A 68 17.03 -4.21 3.36
N ALA A 69 16.97 -3.24 2.45
CA ALA A 69 17.64 -3.33 1.14
C ALA A 69 19.15 -3.58 1.30
N ASN A 70 19.80 -2.92 2.27
CA ASN A 70 21.20 -3.18 2.60
C ASN A 70 21.43 -4.61 3.13
N MET A 71 20.51 -5.21 3.89
CA MET A 71 20.64 -6.63 4.29
C MET A 71 20.46 -7.56 3.09
N LEU A 72 19.50 -7.26 2.21
CA LEU A 72 19.23 -8.06 1.01
C LEU A 72 20.41 -8.07 0.04
N SER A 73 21.13 -6.96 -0.10
CA SER A 73 22.35 -6.89 -0.92
C SER A 73 23.52 -7.72 -0.37
N LYS A 74 23.38 -8.30 0.84
CA LYS A 74 24.40 -9.13 1.52
C LYS A 74 23.99 -10.59 1.59
N MET A 75 22.94 -10.98 0.87
CA MET A 75 22.53 -12.37 0.80
C MET A 75 23.51 -13.18 -0.04
N LYS A 76 23.77 -14.42 0.39
CA LYS A 76 24.53 -15.39 -0.38
C LYS A 76 23.66 -15.93 -1.51
N HIS A 77 24.08 -15.70 -2.75
CA HIS A 77 23.40 -16.28 -3.92
C HIS A 77 24.03 -17.61 -4.38
N GLY A 78 25.34 -17.80 -4.14
CA GLY A 78 26.08 -19.00 -4.57
C GLY A 78 25.94 -20.23 -3.65
N SER A 79 25.34 -20.09 -2.46
CA SER A 79 25.21 -21.21 -1.51
C SER A 79 23.91 -22.00 -1.72
N LYS A 80 23.94 -23.31 -1.38
CA LYS A 80 22.76 -24.20 -1.46
C LYS A 80 21.61 -23.71 -0.57
N LEU A 81 21.94 -23.18 0.61
CA LEU A 81 20.96 -22.75 1.61
C LEU A 81 20.62 -21.26 1.54
N GLY A 82 21.37 -20.48 0.78
CA GLY A 82 21.18 -19.04 0.66
C GLY A 82 21.34 -18.31 1.99
N SER A 83 20.53 -17.28 2.17
CA SER A 83 20.46 -16.46 3.38
C SER A 83 19.06 -16.44 3.98
N ARG A 84 19.01 -16.11 5.27
CA ARG A 84 17.79 -15.87 6.03
C ARG A 84 17.90 -14.53 6.74
N VAL A 85 16.89 -13.69 6.56
CA VAL A 85 16.78 -12.38 7.18
C VAL A 85 15.54 -12.36 8.05
N ALA A 86 15.67 -11.86 9.29
CA ALA A 86 14.53 -11.44 10.08
C ALA A 86 14.73 -9.99 10.53
N GLU A 87 13.86 -9.10 10.07
CA GLU A 87 13.92 -7.69 10.44
C GLU A 87 12.60 -7.24 11.05
N VAL A 88 12.69 -6.47 12.14
CA VAL A 88 11.52 -5.90 12.80
C VAL A 88 11.15 -4.58 12.16
N HIS A 89 9.88 -4.41 11.83
CA HIS A 89 9.35 -3.22 11.22
C HIS A 89 8.15 -2.66 12.00
N ASN A 90 7.91 -1.35 11.91
CA ASN A 90 6.59 -0.77 12.18
C ASN A 90 5.62 -1.04 10.99
N GLY A 91 4.38 -0.55 11.13
CA GLY A 91 3.36 -0.67 10.08
C GLY A 91 3.66 0.05 8.76
N SER A 92 4.50 1.10 8.73
CA SER A 92 4.74 1.84 7.47
C SER A 92 5.35 0.96 6.39
N SER A 93 6.22 0.03 6.77
CA SER A 93 6.84 -0.95 5.86
C SER A 93 5.86 -1.72 4.98
N LEU A 94 4.61 -1.91 5.44
CA LEU A 94 3.62 -2.76 4.78
C LEU A 94 2.91 -2.09 3.60
N PHE A 95 2.70 -0.77 3.64
CA PHE A 95 1.82 -0.07 2.69
C PHE A 95 2.33 1.31 2.27
N THR A 96 3.33 1.86 2.96
CA THR A 96 3.81 3.22 2.67
C THR A 96 4.57 3.26 1.35
N GLY A 97 4.44 4.36 0.60
CA GLY A 97 5.06 4.54 -0.71
C GLY A 97 4.13 4.14 -1.84
N ASP A 98 3.92 5.08 -2.76
CA ASP A 98 3.05 4.89 -3.91
C ASP A 98 3.67 3.94 -4.95
N ALA A 99 2.89 3.46 -5.91
CA ALA A 99 3.41 2.65 -7.02
C ALA A 99 4.56 3.37 -7.75
N GLY A 100 5.69 2.68 -7.89
CA GLY A 100 6.93 3.24 -8.44
C GLY A 100 7.81 4.05 -7.47
N GLN A 101 7.40 4.26 -6.21
CA GLN A 101 8.25 4.84 -5.17
C GLN A 101 9.08 3.78 -4.44
N GLY A 102 10.21 4.18 -3.86
CA GLY A 102 11.20 3.28 -3.26
C GLY A 102 10.63 2.26 -2.26
N GLU A 103 9.74 2.66 -1.36
CA GLU A 103 9.17 1.71 -0.39
C GLU A 103 8.33 0.60 -1.08
N SER A 104 7.52 0.98 -2.07
CA SER A 104 6.73 0.04 -2.89
C SER A 104 7.62 -0.81 -3.79
N ASN A 105 8.67 -0.21 -4.35
CA ASN A 105 9.68 -0.88 -5.17
C ASN A 105 10.47 -1.92 -4.37
N ILE A 106 10.81 -1.65 -3.11
CA ILE A 106 11.46 -2.63 -2.23
C ILE A 106 10.52 -3.81 -1.99
N ARG A 107 9.24 -3.56 -1.67
CA ARG A 107 8.23 -4.64 -1.56
C ARG A 107 8.14 -5.47 -2.83
N ARG A 108 7.99 -4.79 -3.97
CA ARG A 108 7.92 -5.39 -5.30
C ARG A 108 9.13 -6.28 -5.56
N TRP A 109 10.33 -5.75 -5.36
CA TRP A 109 11.59 -6.47 -5.56
C TRP A 109 11.65 -7.76 -4.73
N ILE A 110 11.35 -7.68 -3.43
CA ILE A 110 11.38 -8.83 -2.52
C ILE A 110 10.35 -9.88 -2.92
N ILE A 111 9.11 -9.46 -3.23
CA ILE A 111 7.98 -10.36 -3.49
C ILE A 111 8.09 -11.01 -4.87
N GLU A 112 8.45 -10.25 -5.91
CA GLU A 112 8.62 -10.78 -7.27
C GLU A 112 9.83 -11.72 -7.38
N ASN A 113 10.89 -11.50 -6.59
CA ASN A 113 12.01 -12.46 -6.48
C ASN A 113 11.70 -13.67 -5.59
N ASP A 114 10.47 -13.77 -5.06
CA ASP A 114 10.03 -14.85 -4.18
C ASP A 114 10.87 -14.99 -2.89
N TRP A 115 11.28 -13.85 -2.30
CA TRP A 115 12.10 -13.85 -1.09
C TRP A 115 11.31 -13.67 0.20
N LEU A 116 10.16 -12.97 0.17
CA LEU A 116 9.34 -12.76 1.36
C LEU A 116 8.68 -14.07 1.79
N ASP A 117 9.11 -14.66 2.89
CA ASP A 117 8.64 -15.98 3.34
C ASP A 117 7.44 -15.88 4.30
N ALA A 118 7.54 -14.97 5.26
CA ALA A 118 6.43 -14.65 6.14
C ALA A 118 6.50 -13.22 6.70
N ILE A 119 5.36 -12.71 7.15
CA ILE A 119 5.29 -11.54 8.03
C ILE A 119 4.52 -11.92 9.28
N VAL A 120 5.09 -11.65 10.45
CA VAL A 120 4.46 -11.93 11.76
C VAL A 120 4.05 -10.62 12.40
N ALA A 121 2.76 -10.37 12.59
CA ALA A 121 2.25 -9.24 13.37
C ALA A 121 2.39 -9.53 14.86
N LEU A 122 3.05 -8.64 15.59
CA LEU A 122 3.33 -8.79 17.01
C LEU A 122 2.31 -8.04 17.88
N PRO A 123 2.15 -8.43 19.16
CA PRO A 123 1.38 -7.68 20.13
C PRO A 123 1.77 -6.19 20.21
N LEU A 124 0.77 -5.35 20.47
CA LEU A 124 1.00 -3.94 20.78
C LEU A 124 1.77 -3.81 22.09
N ASN A 125 2.44 -2.66 22.29
CA ASN A 125 3.11 -2.34 23.55
C ASN A 125 4.19 -3.36 23.97
N MET A 126 4.89 -3.94 22.99
CA MET A 126 6.03 -4.82 23.24
C MET A 126 7.35 -4.08 23.49
N PHE A 127 7.44 -2.79 23.17
CA PHE A 127 8.66 -1.99 23.24
C PHE A 127 8.58 -0.89 24.31
N TYR A 128 9.70 -0.57 24.94
CA TYR A 128 9.79 0.41 26.02
C TYR A 128 9.30 1.81 25.62
N ASN A 129 9.68 2.24 24.41
CA ASN A 129 9.52 3.64 23.95
C ASN A 129 8.30 3.84 23.05
N THR A 130 7.64 2.77 22.61
CA THR A 130 6.55 2.85 21.63
C THR A 130 5.49 1.76 21.84
N GLY A 131 4.23 2.14 21.64
CA GLY A 131 3.07 1.25 21.71
C GLY A 131 2.53 0.84 20.34
N ILE A 132 3.28 1.11 19.27
CA ILE A 132 2.86 0.84 17.89
C ILE A 132 2.80 -0.66 17.60
N ALA A 133 2.03 -1.01 16.56
CA ALA A 133 2.12 -2.32 15.93
C ALA A 133 3.49 -2.51 15.29
N THR A 134 4.05 -3.69 15.50
CA THR A 134 5.33 -4.10 14.91
C THR A 134 5.19 -5.46 14.26
N TYR A 135 6.06 -5.72 13.28
CA TYR A 135 6.00 -6.87 12.40
C TYR A 135 7.39 -7.44 12.23
N ILE A 136 7.53 -8.76 12.19
CA ILE A 136 8.78 -9.42 11.81
C ILE A 136 8.64 -9.86 10.37
N TRP A 137 9.49 -9.33 9.49
CA TRP A 137 9.61 -9.82 8.12
C TRP A 137 10.63 -10.95 8.10
N VAL A 138 10.19 -12.13 7.69
CA VAL A 138 11.03 -13.31 7.50
C VAL A 138 11.26 -13.47 6.00
N ILE A 139 12.52 -13.43 5.60
CA ILE A 139 12.93 -13.45 4.20
C ILE A 139 13.95 -14.55 3.97
N SER A 140 13.82 -15.26 2.85
CA SER A 140 14.81 -16.21 2.37
C SER A 140 14.89 -16.21 0.85
N ASN A 141 16.11 -16.13 0.31
CA ASN A 141 16.35 -16.31 -1.13
C ASN A 141 16.43 -17.80 -1.55
N ARG A 142 16.12 -18.73 -0.64
CA ARG A 142 16.09 -20.18 -0.86
C ARG A 142 14.91 -20.82 -0.11
N LYS A 143 13.69 -20.44 -0.49
CA LYS A 143 12.46 -21.06 0.03
C LYS A 143 12.38 -22.55 -0.31
N PRO A 144 11.88 -23.40 0.62
CA PRO A 144 11.57 -24.79 0.31
C PRO A 144 10.43 -24.89 -0.72
N ALA A 145 10.37 -26.01 -1.45
CA ALA A 145 9.47 -26.17 -2.59
C ALA A 145 7.99 -25.88 -2.29
N HIS A 146 7.50 -26.27 -1.12
CA HIS A 146 6.10 -26.07 -0.74
C HIS A 146 5.72 -24.60 -0.45
N ARG A 147 6.71 -23.72 -0.24
CA ARG A 147 6.53 -22.27 0.04
C ARG A 147 6.85 -21.36 -1.14
N LYS A 148 7.37 -21.92 -2.25
CA LYS A 148 7.68 -21.14 -3.45
C LYS A 148 6.43 -20.46 -4.01
N GLY A 149 6.59 -19.20 -4.40
CA GLY A 149 5.52 -18.35 -4.93
C GLY A 149 4.51 -17.88 -3.88
N LYS A 150 4.75 -18.17 -2.59
CA LYS A 150 3.82 -17.93 -1.50
C LYS A 150 4.42 -17.11 -0.36
N VAL A 151 3.56 -16.41 0.34
CA VAL A 151 3.86 -15.66 1.58
C VAL A 151 2.88 -16.08 2.66
N GLN A 152 3.38 -16.32 3.87
CA GLN A 152 2.55 -16.56 5.05
C GLN A 152 2.42 -15.28 5.88
N LEU A 153 1.19 -14.82 6.13
CA LEU A 153 0.93 -13.78 7.12
C LEU A 153 0.49 -14.45 8.42
N ILE A 154 1.12 -14.08 9.54
CA ILE A 154 0.85 -14.63 10.86
C ILE A 154 0.38 -13.51 11.78
N ASP A 155 -0.82 -13.62 12.35
CA ASP A 155 -1.33 -12.72 13.37
C ASP A 155 -1.05 -13.28 14.77
N ALA A 156 0.03 -12.80 15.39
CA ALA A 156 0.41 -13.14 16.76
C ALA A 156 0.01 -12.03 17.76
N THR A 157 -0.84 -11.08 17.36
CA THR A 157 -1.15 -9.88 18.19
C THR A 157 -1.79 -10.22 19.54
N GLN A 158 -2.43 -11.37 19.64
CA GLN A 158 -3.09 -11.88 20.86
C GLN A 158 -2.25 -12.86 21.67
N TRP A 159 -1.01 -13.16 21.25
CA TRP A 159 -0.15 -14.13 21.93
C TRP A 159 0.87 -13.39 22.78
N PHE A 160 0.53 -13.16 24.04
CA PHE A 160 1.43 -12.52 25.01
C PHE A 160 0.99 -12.82 26.44
N LYS A 161 1.91 -12.58 27.39
CA LYS A 161 1.62 -12.45 28.81
C LYS A 161 1.78 -10.98 29.24
N PRO A 162 0.87 -10.46 30.08
CA PRO A 162 1.04 -9.12 30.63
C PRO A 162 2.22 -9.06 31.59
N LEU A 163 2.94 -7.94 31.61
CA LEU A 163 3.99 -7.71 32.58
C LEU A 163 3.41 -7.42 33.95
N ARG A 164 4.08 -7.90 35.01
CA ARG A 164 3.72 -7.56 36.40
C ARG A 164 3.84 -6.05 36.68
N LYS A 165 4.79 -5.38 36.02
CA LYS A 165 5.01 -3.94 36.10
C LYS A 165 5.36 -3.42 34.71
N ASN A 166 4.68 -2.37 34.28
CA ASN A 166 4.95 -1.73 33.00
C ASN A 166 6.36 -1.11 32.99
N LEU A 167 7.03 -1.20 31.84
CA LEU A 167 8.35 -0.62 31.60
C LEU A 167 8.22 0.44 30.50
N GLY A 168 7.91 1.67 30.91
CA GLY A 168 7.53 2.73 29.96
C GLY A 168 6.21 2.38 29.27
N LYS A 169 6.21 2.34 27.94
CA LYS A 169 5.06 1.87 27.14
C LYS A 169 4.98 0.35 27.05
N LYS A 170 6.02 -0.40 27.44
CA LYS A 170 5.99 -1.86 27.41
C LYS A 170 5.11 -2.40 28.52
N ASN A 171 4.06 -3.15 28.18
CA ASN A 171 3.16 -3.78 29.16
C ASN A 171 2.94 -5.27 28.92
N CYS A 172 3.50 -5.85 27.87
CA CYS A 172 3.41 -7.27 27.55
C CYS A 172 4.75 -7.84 27.09
N GLU A 173 4.87 -9.16 27.14
CA GLU A 173 5.97 -9.93 26.57
C GLU A 173 5.48 -11.25 25.98
N LEU A 174 6.24 -11.80 25.03
CA LEU A 174 6.03 -13.15 24.54
C LEU A 174 6.61 -14.12 25.56
N SER A 175 5.83 -15.10 26.00
CA SER A 175 6.38 -16.21 26.77
C SER A 175 7.11 -17.21 25.87
N GLU A 176 7.83 -18.16 26.47
CA GLU A 176 8.45 -19.25 25.70
C GLU A 176 7.41 -20.06 24.91
N GLU A 177 6.21 -20.25 25.49
CA GLU A 177 5.10 -20.92 24.79
C GLU A 177 4.54 -20.09 23.63
N ASP A 178 4.48 -18.76 23.77
CA ASP A 178 4.06 -17.87 22.68
C ASP A 178 5.08 -17.89 21.53
N ILE A 179 6.38 -17.85 21.85
CA ILE A 179 7.46 -17.94 20.86
C ILE A 179 7.41 -19.28 20.14
N ALA A 180 7.28 -20.39 20.88
CA ALA A 180 7.14 -21.73 20.29
C ALA A 180 5.92 -21.81 19.37
N ARG A 181 4.78 -21.25 19.79
CA ARG A 181 3.56 -21.20 18.97
C ARG A 181 3.76 -20.42 17.66
N ILE A 182 4.45 -19.29 17.69
CA ILE A 182 4.78 -18.52 16.47
C ILE A 182 5.66 -19.36 15.53
N CYS A 183 6.74 -19.95 16.06
CA CYS A 183 7.65 -20.79 15.29
C CYS A 183 6.93 -22.01 14.70
N ASP A 184 6.11 -22.70 15.46
CA ASP A 184 5.33 -23.84 14.99
C ASP A 184 4.32 -23.44 13.93
N THR A 185 3.65 -22.30 14.08
CA THR A 185 2.73 -21.77 13.08
C THR A 185 3.45 -21.46 11.77
N PHE A 186 4.63 -20.83 11.85
CA PHE A 186 5.48 -20.58 10.70
C PHE A 186 5.91 -21.90 10.02
N LEU A 187 6.41 -22.88 10.78
CA LEU A 187 6.94 -24.13 10.24
C LEU A 187 5.85 -25.05 9.67
N LYS A 188 4.65 -25.09 10.27
CA LYS A 188 3.52 -25.89 9.78
C LYS A 188 3.01 -25.41 8.43
N PHE A 189 3.01 -24.09 8.20
CA PHE A 189 2.57 -23.49 6.93
C PHE A 189 1.16 -23.94 6.50
N GLU A 190 0.21 -23.82 7.44
CA GLU A 190 -1.19 -24.18 7.24
C GLU A 190 -2.09 -22.95 7.35
N GLU A 191 -3.23 -23.00 6.64
CA GLU A 191 -4.28 -21.98 6.74
C GLU A 191 -5.05 -22.14 8.06
N THR A 192 -5.07 -21.07 8.86
CA THR A 192 -5.83 -20.98 10.11
C THR A 192 -6.47 -19.60 10.25
N GLU A 193 -7.03 -19.29 11.42
CA GLU A 193 -7.45 -17.91 11.69
C GLU A 193 -6.27 -16.96 11.86
N GLN A 194 -5.16 -17.46 12.41
CA GLN A 194 -3.93 -16.69 12.70
C GLN A 194 -2.86 -16.85 11.62
N SER A 195 -3.04 -17.73 10.64
CA SER A 195 -2.09 -17.97 9.55
C SER A 195 -2.83 -17.96 8.22
N LYS A 196 -2.47 -17.01 7.34
CA LYS A 196 -3.04 -16.88 5.99
C LYS A 196 -1.94 -17.00 4.96
N ILE A 197 -2.16 -17.75 3.88
CA ILE A 197 -1.16 -18.03 2.85
C ILE A 197 -1.63 -17.45 1.52
N PHE A 198 -0.81 -16.59 0.94
CA PHE A 198 -1.14 -15.89 -0.29
C PHE A 198 -0.11 -16.20 -1.37
N GLN A 199 -0.55 -16.16 -2.63
CA GLN A 199 0.36 -16.09 -3.77
C GLN A 199 1.05 -14.72 -3.79
N ASN A 200 2.27 -14.64 -4.30
CA ASN A 200 3.04 -13.39 -4.40
C ASN A 200 2.26 -12.29 -5.14
N SER A 201 1.51 -12.64 -6.18
CA SER A 201 0.69 -11.71 -6.97
C SER A 201 -0.49 -11.10 -6.20
N ALA A 202 -0.92 -11.69 -5.08
CA ALA A 202 -2.02 -11.17 -4.28
C ALA A 202 -1.70 -9.83 -3.59
N PHE A 203 -0.42 -9.47 -3.49
CA PHE A 203 0.05 -8.22 -2.87
C PHE A 203 0.28 -7.09 -3.86
N GLY A 204 0.24 -7.38 -5.16
CA GLY A 204 0.49 -6.37 -6.18
C GLY A 204 -0.80 -5.73 -6.70
N TYR A 205 -0.67 -4.48 -7.12
CA TYR A 205 -1.71 -3.72 -7.79
C TYR A 205 -1.12 -2.87 -8.92
N GLN A 206 -1.96 -2.51 -9.89
CA GLN A 206 -1.69 -1.49 -10.89
C GLN A 206 -2.37 -0.20 -10.45
N LYS A 207 -1.58 0.84 -10.21
CA LYS A 207 -2.08 2.19 -10.05
C LYS A 207 -2.26 2.83 -11.42
N VAL A 208 -3.42 3.39 -11.68
CA VAL A 208 -3.74 4.04 -12.95
C VAL A 208 -4.41 5.39 -12.70
N THR A 209 -4.04 6.39 -13.48
CA THR A 209 -4.73 7.68 -13.49
C THR A 209 -6.06 7.54 -14.23
N VAL A 210 -7.12 7.98 -13.55
CA VAL A 210 -8.46 8.10 -14.12
C VAL A 210 -8.74 9.58 -14.36
N GLU A 211 -9.03 9.88 -15.61
CA GLU A 211 -9.30 11.22 -16.09
C GLU A 211 -10.80 11.43 -16.27
N ARG A 212 -11.22 12.66 -16.06
CA ARG A 212 -12.58 13.13 -16.28
C ARG A 212 -12.54 14.32 -17.22
N PRO A 213 -13.56 14.51 -18.07
CA PRO A 213 -13.55 15.60 -19.02
C PRO A 213 -13.83 16.94 -18.35
N LEU A 214 -13.04 17.96 -18.71
CA LEU A 214 -13.27 19.35 -18.35
C LEU A 214 -14.59 19.85 -18.92
N ARG A 215 -15.38 20.52 -18.08
CA ARG A 215 -16.65 21.15 -18.45
C ARG A 215 -16.65 22.62 -18.09
N LEU A 216 -16.91 23.46 -19.09
CA LEU A 216 -16.96 24.92 -18.96
C LEU A 216 -18.27 25.41 -19.56
N LYS A 217 -18.81 26.53 -19.05
CA LYS A 217 -20.04 27.11 -19.59
C LYS A 217 -19.84 27.61 -21.03
N GLY A 218 -20.88 27.56 -21.85
CA GLY A 218 -20.86 28.16 -23.19
C GLY A 218 -19.93 27.50 -24.20
N ILE A 219 -19.57 26.22 -24.00
CA ILE A 219 -18.74 25.45 -24.93
C ILE A 219 -19.55 25.07 -26.18
N ASP A 220 -18.94 25.29 -27.34
CA ASP A 220 -19.39 24.85 -28.64
C ASP A 220 -18.88 23.43 -28.89
N THR A 221 -19.82 22.47 -28.89
CA THR A 221 -19.53 21.05 -29.07
C THR A 221 -19.28 20.65 -30.53
N SER A 222 -19.34 21.59 -31.47
CA SER A 222 -19.12 21.33 -32.90
C SER A 222 -17.67 21.47 -33.35
N ARG A 223 -16.77 21.92 -32.46
CA ARG A 223 -15.36 22.20 -32.77
C ARG A 223 -14.42 21.73 -31.65
N SER A 224 -13.14 21.60 -31.99
CA SER A 224 -12.06 21.44 -31.02
C SER A 224 -11.50 22.79 -30.58
N TYR A 225 -10.90 22.83 -29.40
CA TYR A 225 -10.23 23.98 -28.83
C TYR A 225 -8.72 23.74 -28.73
N ILE A 226 -7.92 24.74 -29.12
CA ILE A 226 -6.46 24.65 -28.93
C ILE A 226 -6.08 24.99 -27.47
N PRO A 227 -4.91 24.55 -26.96
CA PRO A 227 -4.52 24.75 -25.56
C PRO A 227 -4.59 26.21 -25.08
N LYS A 228 -4.28 27.19 -25.95
CA LYS A 228 -4.37 28.62 -25.63
C LYS A 228 -5.81 29.07 -25.40
N GLU A 229 -6.76 28.58 -26.19
CA GLU A 229 -8.19 28.88 -26.01
C GLU A 229 -8.70 28.25 -24.72
N ILE A 230 -8.37 26.98 -24.48
CA ILE A 230 -8.77 26.25 -23.26
C ILE A 230 -8.29 27.00 -22.03
N LYS A 231 -7.03 27.45 -22.01
CA LYS A 231 -6.48 28.23 -20.90
C LYS A 231 -7.26 29.53 -20.68
N ALA A 232 -7.53 30.29 -21.74
CA ALA A 232 -8.30 31.53 -21.64
C ALA A 232 -9.74 31.25 -21.14
N LEU A 233 -10.38 30.18 -21.60
CA LEU A 233 -11.71 29.77 -21.17
C LEU A 233 -11.74 29.36 -19.69
N LYS A 234 -10.73 28.64 -19.19
CA LYS A 234 -10.60 28.29 -17.77
C LYS A 234 -10.51 29.53 -16.87
N GLU A 235 -9.89 30.61 -17.36
CA GLU A 235 -9.72 31.86 -16.61
C GLU A 235 -10.95 32.78 -16.69
N THR A 236 -11.70 32.73 -17.80
CA THR A 236 -12.80 33.67 -18.09
C THR A 236 -14.17 33.09 -17.82
N VAL A 237 -14.33 31.77 -17.91
CA VAL A 237 -15.60 31.08 -17.79
C VAL A 237 -15.55 30.08 -16.65
N GLY A 238 -16.55 30.15 -15.76
CA GLY A 238 -16.66 29.23 -14.63
C GLY A 238 -16.90 27.79 -15.08
N ARG A 239 -16.35 26.85 -14.29
CA ARG A 239 -16.69 25.42 -14.38
C ARG A 239 -18.17 25.17 -14.11
N ASP A 240 -18.70 24.16 -14.77
CA ASP A 240 -20.08 23.70 -14.60
C ASP A 240 -20.19 22.22 -14.93
N GLU A 241 -20.51 21.38 -13.95
CA GLU A 241 -20.59 19.93 -14.13
C GLU A 241 -21.71 19.50 -15.10
N THR A 242 -22.69 20.38 -15.33
CA THR A 242 -23.80 20.13 -16.26
C THR A 242 -23.49 20.59 -17.68
N ALA A 243 -22.40 21.35 -17.89
CA ALA A 243 -22.01 21.81 -19.21
C ALA A 243 -21.40 20.69 -20.07
N PRO A 244 -21.43 20.82 -21.40
CA PRO A 244 -20.77 19.87 -22.29
C PRO A 244 -19.25 19.80 -22.06
N PRO A 245 -18.63 18.64 -22.35
CA PRO A 245 -17.17 18.49 -22.29
C PRO A 245 -16.46 19.37 -23.32
N VAL A 246 -15.30 19.88 -22.93
CA VAL A 246 -14.39 20.60 -23.84
C VAL A 246 -13.70 19.60 -24.76
N ILE A 247 -13.94 19.72 -26.07
CA ILE A 247 -13.28 18.89 -27.08
C ILE A 247 -11.87 19.43 -27.34
N LYS A 248 -10.85 18.64 -27.02
CA LYS A 248 -9.45 18.96 -27.30
C LYS A 248 -9.09 18.64 -28.75
N LYS A 249 -9.65 17.57 -29.30
CA LYS A 249 -9.31 17.09 -30.64
C LYS A 249 -10.47 16.32 -31.26
N ILE A 250 -10.69 16.55 -32.56
CA ILE A 250 -11.60 15.76 -33.40
C ILE A 250 -10.73 14.93 -34.35
N HIS A 251 -10.95 13.62 -34.38
CA HIS A 251 -10.18 12.70 -35.20
C HIS A 251 -10.71 12.60 -36.64
N LYS A 252 -9.84 12.15 -37.54
CA LYS A 252 -10.23 11.83 -38.91
C LYS A 252 -11.22 10.67 -38.95
N ARG A 253 -12.00 10.58 -40.04
CA ARG A 253 -12.92 9.45 -40.27
C ARG A 253 -12.15 8.13 -40.30
N GLY A 254 -12.76 7.10 -39.72
CA GLY A 254 -12.20 5.74 -39.63
C GLY A 254 -11.41 5.46 -38.34
N THR A 255 -11.21 6.45 -37.47
CA THR A 255 -10.70 6.19 -36.10
C THR A 255 -11.74 5.41 -35.32
N ALA A 256 -11.32 4.29 -34.70
CA ALA A 256 -12.19 3.50 -33.84
C ALA A 256 -12.38 4.17 -32.48
N PRO A 257 -13.61 4.24 -31.92
CA PRO A 257 -13.83 4.74 -30.58
C PRO A 257 -13.27 3.76 -29.53
N CYS A 258 -12.79 4.30 -28.43
CA CYS A 258 -12.33 3.55 -27.26
C CYS A 258 -12.58 4.42 -26.02
N PRO A 259 -13.82 4.44 -25.49
CA PRO A 259 -14.18 5.36 -24.40
C PRO A 259 -13.30 5.19 -23.17
N LEU A 260 -12.92 3.96 -22.82
CA LEU A 260 -12.02 3.67 -21.70
C LEU A 260 -10.61 4.26 -21.87
N ARG A 261 -10.22 4.67 -23.08
CA ARG A 261 -8.94 5.32 -23.38
C ARG A 261 -9.12 6.75 -23.89
N GLY A 262 -10.25 7.38 -23.57
CA GLY A 262 -10.49 8.79 -23.86
C GLY A 262 -10.93 9.10 -25.28
N LEU A 263 -11.29 8.08 -26.07
CA LEU A 263 -11.78 8.23 -27.45
C LEU A 263 -13.29 8.00 -27.51
N PHE A 264 -14.05 9.10 -27.59
CA PHE A 264 -15.52 9.08 -27.52
C PHE A 264 -16.14 9.33 -28.89
N GLU A 265 -17.14 8.54 -29.26
CA GLU A 265 -17.94 8.82 -30.46
C GLU A 265 -19.06 9.78 -30.11
N VAL A 266 -19.10 10.94 -30.78
CA VAL A 266 -20.13 11.95 -30.60
C VAL A 266 -20.55 12.57 -31.94
N PRO A 267 -21.79 13.08 -32.06
CA PRO A 267 -22.21 13.79 -33.27
C PRO A 267 -21.56 15.18 -33.34
N ILE A 268 -20.77 15.42 -34.39
CA ILE A 268 -20.22 16.73 -34.74
C ILE A 268 -20.93 17.21 -36.01
N ASN A 269 -21.67 18.32 -35.91
CA ASN A 269 -22.48 18.86 -37.02
C ASN A 269 -23.37 17.79 -37.68
N GLY A 270 -24.00 16.95 -36.85
CA GLY A 270 -24.91 15.87 -37.28
C GLY A 270 -24.23 14.63 -37.87
N LYS A 271 -22.89 14.53 -37.85
CA LYS A 271 -22.15 13.36 -38.33
C LYS A 271 -21.37 12.71 -37.17
N PRO A 272 -21.32 11.37 -37.07
CA PRO A 272 -20.52 10.71 -36.04
C PRO A 272 -19.03 11.02 -36.27
N ALA A 273 -18.35 11.42 -35.20
CA ALA A 273 -16.91 11.62 -35.16
C ALA A 273 -16.35 11.17 -33.81
N VAL A 274 -15.11 10.69 -33.83
CA VAL A 274 -14.39 10.34 -32.61
C VAL A 274 -13.63 11.56 -32.10
N VAL A 275 -13.75 11.84 -30.81
CA VAL A 275 -13.13 13.00 -30.15
C VAL A 275 -12.33 12.59 -28.93
N GLU A 276 -11.35 13.43 -28.59
CA GLU A 276 -10.68 13.43 -27.28
C GLU A 276 -11.14 14.66 -26.50
N TYR A 277 -11.50 14.46 -25.24
CA TYR A 277 -11.80 15.56 -24.34
C TYR A 277 -10.55 16.08 -23.63
N GLU A 278 -10.57 17.36 -23.27
CA GLU A 278 -9.57 17.92 -22.37
C GLU A 278 -9.79 17.35 -20.96
N PRO A 279 -8.77 16.79 -20.29
CA PRO A 279 -8.91 16.33 -18.91
C PRO A 279 -9.07 17.50 -17.93
N ASP A 280 -9.91 17.32 -16.92
CA ASP A 280 -9.98 18.21 -15.76
C ASP A 280 -9.00 17.75 -14.69
N THR A 281 -7.91 18.49 -14.53
CA THR A 281 -6.87 18.21 -13.55
C THR A 281 -7.37 18.20 -12.10
N ASP A 282 -8.47 18.88 -11.82
CA ASP A 282 -9.00 19.00 -10.45
C ASP A 282 -9.97 17.88 -10.09
N LEU A 283 -10.44 17.14 -11.11
CA LEU A 283 -11.27 15.94 -10.95
C LEU A 283 -10.49 14.66 -11.28
N ARG A 284 -9.22 14.78 -11.64
CA ARG A 284 -8.32 13.66 -11.88
C ARG A 284 -8.14 12.88 -10.59
N ASP A 285 -8.25 11.56 -10.70
CA ASP A 285 -8.02 10.65 -9.60
C ASP A 285 -7.10 9.49 -10.01
N THR A 286 -6.84 8.59 -9.08
CA THR A 286 -6.08 7.36 -9.33
C THR A 286 -6.78 6.18 -8.71
N GLU A 287 -6.86 5.09 -9.45
CA GLU A 287 -7.40 3.82 -8.97
C GLU A 287 -6.28 2.81 -8.74
N GLN A 288 -6.46 1.94 -7.75
CA GLN A 288 -5.59 0.79 -7.51
C GLN A 288 -6.32 -0.50 -7.89
N VAL A 289 -5.92 -1.06 -9.03
CA VAL A 289 -6.50 -2.30 -9.56
C VAL A 289 -5.66 -3.49 -9.11
N PRO A 290 -6.21 -4.48 -8.38
CA PRO A 290 -5.45 -5.67 -8.00
C PRO A 290 -4.83 -6.38 -9.21
N LEU A 291 -3.60 -6.91 -9.11
CA LEU A 291 -2.99 -7.68 -10.20
C LEU A 291 -3.77 -8.94 -10.57
N LEU A 292 -4.56 -9.45 -9.62
CA LEU A 292 -5.41 -10.63 -9.79
C LEU A 292 -6.84 -10.27 -10.23
N GLU A 293 -7.11 -9.02 -10.59
CA GLU A 293 -8.40 -8.61 -11.12
C GLU A 293 -8.67 -9.30 -12.47
N ASP A 294 -9.75 -10.08 -12.53
CA ASP A 294 -10.14 -10.79 -13.74
C ASP A 294 -10.57 -9.78 -14.82
N GLY A 295 -10.01 -9.93 -16.03
CA GLY A 295 -10.21 -8.95 -17.11
C GLY A 295 -9.53 -7.58 -16.90
N GLY A 296 -8.68 -7.44 -15.88
CA GLY A 296 -7.77 -6.30 -15.69
C GLY A 296 -8.43 -4.93 -15.47
N ILE A 297 -7.67 -3.87 -15.77
CA ILE A 297 -8.05 -2.46 -15.53
C ILE A 297 -9.41 -2.11 -16.17
N GLU A 298 -9.64 -2.54 -17.41
CA GLU A 298 -10.88 -2.21 -18.13
C GLU A 298 -12.12 -2.82 -17.45
N THR A 299 -12.01 -4.02 -16.89
CA THR A 299 -13.09 -4.68 -16.15
C THR A 299 -13.34 -3.99 -14.82
N PHE A 300 -12.27 -3.66 -14.08
CA PHE A 300 -12.36 -2.88 -12.85
C PHE A 300 -13.07 -1.55 -13.09
N LEU A 301 -12.66 -0.77 -14.09
CA LEU A 301 -13.26 0.52 -14.40
C LEU A 301 -14.75 0.41 -14.70
N ARG A 302 -15.17 -0.62 -15.46
CA ARG A 302 -16.59 -0.84 -15.76
C ARG A 302 -17.42 -1.15 -14.52
N ARG A 303 -16.83 -1.84 -13.54
CA ARG A 303 -17.51 -2.25 -12.30
C ARG A 303 -17.55 -1.14 -11.25
N GLU A 304 -16.42 -0.48 -11.03
CA GLU A 304 -16.22 0.41 -9.88
C GLU A 304 -16.26 1.90 -10.24
N VAL A 305 -15.88 2.29 -11.47
CA VAL A 305 -15.73 3.71 -11.84
C VAL A 305 -16.91 4.19 -12.69
N LEU A 306 -17.19 3.53 -13.82
CA LEU A 306 -18.17 3.96 -14.80
C LEU A 306 -19.62 4.08 -14.27
N PRO A 307 -20.08 3.28 -13.27
CA PRO A 307 -21.41 3.50 -12.69
C PRO A 307 -21.56 4.85 -11.97
N HIS A 308 -20.45 5.43 -11.52
CA HIS A 308 -20.43 6.72 -10.83
C HIS A 308 -19.99 7.86 -11.76
N VAL A 309 -19.09 7.58 -12.71
CA VAL A 309 -18.56 8.57 -13.66
C VAL A 309 -18.53 7.98 -15.08
N PRO A 310 -19.65 8.07 -15.84
CA PRO A 310 -19.82 7.33 -17.10
C PRO A 310 -18.87 7.72 -18.24
N ASP A 311 -18.32 8.93 -18.19
CA ASP A 311 -17.40 9.48 -19.19
C ASP A 311 -15.96 9.57 -18.68
N ALA A 312 -15.63 8.85 -17.61
CA ALA A 312 -14.26 8.66 -17.17
C ALA A 312 -13.50 7.71 -18.11
N TRP A 313 -12.19 7.94 -18.22
CA TRP A 313 -11.27 7.06 -18.93
C TRP A 313 -9.96 6.94 -18.15
N TYR A 314 -9.16 5.91 -18.43
CA TYR A 314 -7.84 5.80 -17.83
C TYR A 314 -6.73 6.20 -18.80
N ASP A 315 -5.62 6.68 -18.24
CA ASP A 315 -4.38 6.94 -18.98
C ASP A 315 -3.48 5.68 -18.96
N PRO A 316 -3.29 4.96 -20.09
CA PRO A 316 -2.44 3.78 -20.12
C PRO A 316 -0.97 4.06 -19.80
N ASP A 317 -0.47 5.27 -20.08
CA ASP A 317 0.93 5.63 -19.84
C ASP A 317 1.20 5.93 -18.36
N SER A 318 0.14 6.11 -17.58
CA SER A 318 0.21 6.33 -16.13
C SER A 318 0.36 5.04 -15.31
N ILE A 319 0.21 3.86 -15.93
CA ILE A 319 0.16 2.59 -15.23
C ILE A 319 1.48 2.33 -14.51
N LYS A 320 1.40 2.16 -13.19
CA LYS A 320 2.54 1.77 -12.35
C LYS A 320 2.18 0.60 -11.48
N VAL A 321 3.08 -0.37 -11.38
CA VAL A 321 2.92 -1.51 -10.48
C VAL A 321 3.39 -1.11 -9.08
N GLY A 322 2.54 -1.34 -8.08
CA GLY A 322 2.84 -1.18 -6.67
C GLY A 322 2.59 -2.49 -5.92
N TYR A 323 3.18 -2.59 -4.73
CA TYR A 323 2.95 -3.70 -3.82
C TYR A 323 2.59 -3.17 -2.43
N GLU A 324 1.67 -3.83 -1.75
CA GLU A 324 1.30 -3.57 -0.37
C GLU A 324 0.78 -4.81 0.35
N VAL A 325 0.87 -4.80 1.68
CA VAL A 325 0.38 -5.87 2.54
C VAL A 325 -0.58 -5.28 3.56
N SER A 326 -1.86 -5.66 3.49
CA SER A 326 -2.88 -5.16 4.42
C SER A 326 -3.30 -6.23 5.42
N PHE A 327 -2.70 -6.24 6.61
CA PHE A 327 -3.15 -7.14 7.69
C PHE A 327 -4.60 -6.89 8.07
N THR A 328 -5.04 -5.63 8.10
CA THR A 328 -6.43 -5.28 8.39
C THR A 328 -7.38 -5.94 7.38
N ARG A 329 -7.06 -5.93 6.08
CA ARG A 329 -7.91 -6.59 5.07
C ARG A 329 -8.10 -8.09 5.33
N TYR A 330 -7.09 -8.76 5.89
CA TYR A 330 -7.08 -10.23 6.00
C TYR A 330 -7.48 -10.77 7.37
N PHE A 331 -7.20 -10.02 8.45
CA PHE A 331 -7.41 -10.47 9.83
C PHE A 331 -8.47 -9.67 10.58
N TYR A 332 -8.92 -8.52 10.06
CA TYR A 332 -9.99 -7.77 10.70
C TYR A 332 -11.31 -8.53 10.60
N LYS A 333 -11.82 -8.95 11.76
CA LYS A 333 -13.20 -9.43 11.89
C LYS A 333 -14.05 -8.24 12.33
N PRO A 334 -15.00 -7.75 11.50
CA PRO A 334 -15.92 -6.72 11.91
C PRO A 334 -16.63 -7.17 13.19
N GLN A 335 -16.59 -6.35 14.24
CA GLN A 335 -17.44 -6.63 15.39
C GLN A 335 -18.87 -6.36 14.96
N PRO A 336 -19.78 -7.35 15.07
CA PRO A 336 -21.19 -7.10 14.80
C PRO A 336 -21.64 -5.96 15.72
N LEU A 337 -22.33 -4.99 15.13
CA LEU A 337 -22.94 -3.94 15.93
C LEU A 337 -23.90 -4.60 16.92
N ARG A 338 -23.83 -4.17 18.17
CA ARG A 338 -24.78 -4.59 19.20
C ARG A 338 -26.20 -4.31 18.71
N THR A 339 -27.12 -5.22 19.00
CA THR A 339 -28.52 -5.02 18.66
C THR A 339 -29.12 -3.87 19.47
N LEU A 340 -30.18 -3.23 18.96
CA LEU A 340 -30.90 -2.19 19.69
C LEU A 340 -31.45 -2.72 21.02
N GLU A 341 -31.84 -3.99 21.05
CA GLU A 341 -32.31 -4.71 22.23
C GLU A 341 -31.23 -4.82 23.31
N GLU A 342 -30.00 -5.20 22.93
CA GLU A 342 -28.87 -5.27 23.86
C GLU A 342 -28.48 -3.88 24.39
N ILE A 343 -28.48 -2.86 23.53
CA ILE A 343 -28.22 -1.47 23.95
C ILE A 343 -29.28 -1.03 24.96
N ARG A 344 -30.56 -1.34 24.70
CA ARG A 344 -31.67 -1.00 25.59
C ARG A 344 -31.57 -1.72 26.93
N ALA A 345 -31.19 -3.00 26.93
CA ALA A 345 -31.02 -3.79 28.15
C ALA A 345 -29.93 -3.20 29.06
N ASP A 346 -28.81 -2.79 28.49
CA ASP A 346 -27.72 -2.13 29.24
C ASP A 346 -28.16 -0.77 29.82
N ILE A 347 -28.85 0.06 29.04
CA ILE A 347 -29.35 1.35 29.53
C ILE A 347 -30.26 1.13 30.74
N LEU A 348 -31.18 0.16 30.66
CA LEU A 348 -32.09 -0.17 31.77
C LEU A 348 -31.34 -0.74 32.98
N ALA A 349 -30.29 -1.53 32.76
CA ALA A 349 -29.45 -2.05 33.84
C ALA A 349 -28.70 -0.91 34.56
N LEU A 350 -28.09 0.01 33.80
CA LEU A 350 -27.42 1.20 34.33
C LEU A 350 -28.39 2.16 35.05
N GLU A 351 -29.59 2.35 34.53
CA GLU A 351 -30.64 3.11 35.22
C GLU A 351 -31.00 2.48 36.57
N LYS A 352 -31.06 1.15 36.64
CA LYS A 352 -31.36 0.42 37.87
C LYS A 352 -30.22 0.56 38.89
N GLU A 353 -28.97 0.40 38.46
CA GLU A 353 -27.80 0.62 39.32
C GLU A 353 -27.75 2.06 39.83
N THR A 354 -27.99 3.05 38.96
CA THR A 354 -28.00 4.46 39.34
C THR A 354 -29.11 4.77 40.36
N LYS A 355 -30.31 4.18 40.20
CA LYS A 355 -31.40 4.32 41.18
C LYS A 355 -31.07 3.71 42.53
N VAL A 356 -30.38 2.55 42.56
CA VAL A 356 -29.92 1.93 43.81
C VAL A 356 -28.91 2.84 44.50
N LEU A 357 -27.89 3.32 43.79
CA LEU A 357 -26.89 4.28 44.31
C LEU A 357 -27.52 5.57 44.85
N ILE A 358 -28.49 6.15 44.15
CA ILE A 358 -29.20 7.35 44.61
C ILE A 358 -30.00 7.05 45.88
N THR A 359 -30.62 5.89 45.96
CA THR A 359 -31.41 5.50 47.14
C THR A 359 -30.51 5.29 48.35
N GLU A 360 -29.34 4.67 48.20
CA GLU A 360 -28.34 4.53 49.27
C GLU A 360 -27.89 5.90 49.80
N ILE A 361 -27.56 6.85 48.92
CA ILE A 361 -27.15 8.22 49.30
C ILE A 361 -28.26 8.98 50.03
N ILE A 362 -29.52 8.80 49.61
CA ILE A 362 -30.67 9.46 50.24
C ILE A 362 -31.04 8.81 51.57
N SER A 363 -30.74 7.53 51.76
CA SER A 363 -31.04 6.76 52.99
C SER A 363 -29.97 6.90 54.08
N GLU A 364 -28.81 7.48 53.78
CA GLU A 364 -27.74 7.80 54.75
C GLU A 364 -27.89 9.21 55.40
N LYS A 365 -29.06 9.85 55.27
CA LYS A 365 -29.47 11.03 56.05
C LYS A 365 -30.66 10.70 56.93
#